data_AF-A0A135LIJ7-F1
#
_entry.id   AF-A0A135LIJ7-F1
#
_cell.length_a   1.000
_cell.length_b   1.000
_cell.length_c   1.000
_cell.angle_alpha   90.00
_cell.angle_beta   90.00
_cell.angle_gamma   90.00
#
_symmetry.space_group_name_H-M   'P 1'
#
loop_
_entity.id
_entity.type
_entity.pdbx_description
1 polymer ?
#
loop_
_entity_poly.entity_id
_entity_poly.type
_entity_poly.pdbx_seq_one_letter_code
_entity_poly.pdbx_strand_id
1 'polypeptide(L)'
;MSQINYRTINIDALDPESSTNFPMESLLPATLPQAASASDAATAAAQVRQMLRGGDPEGALRTVLDTAPLGGDDRAKEVHLATVIDVLQGIRQGEMTRILEGVCSGDGGAERADCLMKYLYKGMSSATPGSGAQSPKNVVSPQNTGFSQIQARNLAEGGGGGQQMSVLLSWHERLVEIAGTGSIVRVMTDRRTV
;
A
#
# COMPACT_ATOMS: atom_id res chain seq x y z
N MET A 1 -39.60 -18.17 18.54
CA MET A 1 -39.66 -16.73 18.84
C MET A 1 -38.36 -16.10 18.36
N SER A 2 -38.43 -15.06 17.54
CA SER A 2 -37.28 -14.50 16.82
C SER A 2 -36.19 -14.01 17.79
N GLN A 3 -34.98 -14.54 17.63
CA GLN A 3 -33.76 -14.22 18.38
C GLN A 3 -33.10 -12.88 17.98
N ILE A 4 -33.86 -11.92 17.43
CA ILE A 4 -33.32 -10.66 16.91
C ILE A 4 -33.72 -9.50 17.83
N ASN A 5 -32.73 -8.81 18.38
CA ASN A 5 -32.94 -7.60 19.17
C ASN A 5 -33.25 -6.43 18.25
N TYR A 6 -34.51 -5.97 18.24
CA TYR A 6 -34.97 -4.89 17.36
C TYR A 6 -34.30 -3.55 17.62
N ARG A 7 -33.67 -3.34 18.78
CA ARG A 7 -32.98 -2.09 19.14
C ARG A 7 -31.58 -1.97 18.55
N THR A 8 -31.00 -3.08 18.07
CA THR A 8 -29.65 -3.09 17.49
C THR A 8 -29.67 -2.99 15.96
N ILE A 9 -30.85 -2.84 15.37
CA ILE A 9 -30.98 -2.65 13.93
C ILE A 9 -30.48 -1.24 13.59
N ASN A 10 -29.51 -1.15 12.68
CA ASN A 10 -29.05 0.12 12.15
C ASN A 10 -30.10 0.68 11.17
N ILE A 11 -31.07 1.41 11.70
CA ILE A 11 -32.14 2.03 10.92
C ILE A 11 -31.62 3.13 9.97
N ASP A 12 -30.49 3.77 10.32
CA ASP A 12 -29.88 4.84 9.52
C ASP A 12 -29.33 4.30 8.20
N ALA A 13 -29.03 3.00 8.09
CA ALA A 13 -28.64 2.38 6.82
C ALA A 13 -29.79 2.30 5.80
N LEU A 14 -31.05 2.46 6.25
CA LEU A 14 -32.23 2.44 5.38
C LEU A 14 -32.64 3.85 4.91
N ASP A 15 -32.02 4.91 5.45
CA ASP A 15 -32.22 6.27 4.97
C ASP A 15 -31.64 6.41 3.54
N PRO A 16 -32.41 6.89 2.55
CA PRO A 16 -31.87 7.20 1.22
C PRO A 16 -30.67 8.16 1.25
N GLU A 17 -30.61 9.07 2.22
CA GLU A 17 -29.51 10.03 2.42
C GLU A 17 -28.37 9.47 3.28
N SER A 18 -28.44 8.18 3.66
CA SER A 18 -27.39 7.53 4.43
C SER A 18 -26.06 7.54 3.67
N SER A 19 -24.99 7.88 4.37
CA SER A 19 -23.63 7.83 3.81
C SER A 19 -23.21 6.42 3.38
N THR A 20 -23.84 5.37 3.91
CA THR A 20 -23.59 3.98 3.50
C THR A 20 -24.19 3.65 2.14
N ASN A 21 -25.20 4.40 1.70
CA ASN A 21 -25.92 4.18 0.43
C ASN A 21 -25.37 5.06 -0.70
N PHE A 22 -24.40 5.92 -0.38
CA PHE A 22 -23.81 6.83 -1.35
C PHE A 22 -22.93 6.07 -2.37
N PRO A 23 -23.18 6.20 -3.70
CA PRO A 23 -22.42 5.50 -4.72
C PRO A 23 -21.01 6.09 -4.83
N MET A 24 -20.02 5.42 -4.24
CA MET A 24 -18.63 5.91 -4.19
C MET A 24 -18.02 6.12 -5.58
N GLU A 25 -18.47 5.38 -6.59
CA GLU A 25 -18.04 5.53 -7.99
C GLU A 25 -18.36 6.91 -8.55
N SER A 26 -19.40 7.58 -8.04
CA SER A 26 -19.77 8.94 -8.44
C SER A 26 -18.75 10.01 -8.05
N LEU A 27 -17.85 9.69 -7.10
CA LEU A 27 -16.77 10.58 -6.66
C LEU A 27 -15.46 10.34 -7.41
N LEU A 28 -15.41 9.34 -8.29
CA LEU A 28 -14.22 9.08 -9.10
C LEU A 28 -14.05 10.22 -10.11
N PRO A 29 -12.87 10.85 -10.17
CA PRO A 29 -12.64 11.92 -11.12
C PRO A 29 -12.62 11.38 -12.54
N ALA A 30 -13.08 12.18 -13.51
CA ALA A 30 -13.02 11.85 -14.94
C ALA A 30 -11.58 11.65 -15.47
N THR A 31 -10.57 12.05 -14.69
CA THR A 31 -9.14 11.89 -15.01
C THR A 31 -8.58 10.51 -14.66
N LEU A 32 -9.43 9.53 -14.32
CA LEU A 32 -8.98 8.17 -14.01
C LEU A 32 -8.44 7.52 -15.30
N PRO A 33 -7.22 6.95 -15.30
CA PRO A 33 -6.71 6.20 -16.44
C PRO A 33 -7.55 4.94 -16.67
N GLN A 34 -7.46 4.40 -17.89
CA GLN A 34 -8.09 3.12 -18.23
C GLN A 34 -7.66 2.03 -17.24
N ALA A 35 -8.59 1.13 -16.91
CA ALA A 35 -8.31 0.01 -16.02
C ALA A 35 -7.14 -0.83 -16.54
N ALA A 36 -6.10 -0.94 -15.71
CA ALA A 36 -4.93 -1.78 -15.98
C ALA A 36 -5.15 -3.17 -15.40
N SER A 37 -4.76 -4.20 -16.16
CA SER A 37 -4.82 -5.59 -15.70
C SER A 37 -3.58 -5.96 -14.88
N ALA A 38 -3.67 -7.07 -14.14
CA ALA A 38 -2.51 -7.63 -13.44
C ALA A 38 -1.33 -7.95 -14.38
N SER A 39 -1.59 -8.34 -15.64
CA SER A 39 -0.55 -8.58 -16.65
C SER A 39 0.14 -7.29 -17.09
N ASP A 40 -0.59 -6.19 -17.21
CA ASP A 40 -0.01 -4.88 -17.57
C ASP A 40 0.91 -4.39 -16.44
N ALA A 41 0.44 -4.51 -15.19
CA ALA A 41 1.24 -4.19 -14.00
C ALA A 41 2.50 -5.06 -13.90
N ALA A 42 2.42 -6.37 -14.22
CA ALA A 42 3.57 -7.26 -14.22
C ALA A 42 4.59 -6.90 -15.31
N THR A 43 4.13 -6.45 -16.48
CA THR A 43 4.98 -5.96 -17.57
C THR A 43 5.75 -4.71 -17.15
N ALA A 44 5.04 -3.72 -16.57
CA ALA A 44 5.66 -2.52 -16.02
C ALA A 44 6.68 -2.88 -14.92
N ALA A 45 6.36 -3.83 -14.05
CA ALA A 45 7.27 -4.29 -13.01
C ALA A 45 8.56 -4.93 -13.56
N ALA A 46 8.48 -5.67 -14.66
CA ALA A 46 9.66 -6.23 -15.32
C ALA A 46 10.58 -5.13 -15.87
N GLN A 47 10.01 -4.11 -16.51
CA GLN A 47 10.75 -2.95 -17.02
C GLN A 47 11.43 -2.17 -15.89
N VAL A 48 10.70 -1.85 -14.82
CA VAL A 48 11.24 -1.12 -13.66
C VAL A 48 12.40 -1.88 -13.01
N ARG A 49 12.27 -3.20 -12.84
CA ARG A 49 13.37 -4.03 -12.30
C ARG A 49 14.58 -4.08 -13.20
N GLN A 50 14.41 -4.00 -14.52
CA GLN A 50 15.52 -3.90 -15.46
C GLN A 50 16.27 -2.57 -15.29
N MET A 51 15.57 -1.45 -15.09
CA MET A 51 16.18 -0.14 -14.85
C MET A 51 17.00 -0.13 -13.54
N LEU A 52 16.47 -0.72 -12.47
CA LEU A 52 17.20 -0.88 -11.20
C LEU A 52 18.52 -1.67 -11.39
N ARG A 53 18.47 -2.78 -12.15
CA ARG A 53 19.68 -3.57 -12.46
C ARG A 53 20.65 -2.84 -13.38
N GLY A 54 20.13 -1.95 -14.22
CA GLY A 54 20.91 -1.07 -15.10
C GLY A 54 21.58 0.10 -14.39
N GLY A 55 21.32 0.30 -13.09
CA GLY A 55 21.89 1.39 -12.31
C GLY A 55 21.17 2.73 -12.49
N ASP A 56 19.93 2.72 -12.98
CA ASP A 56 19.08 3.92 -13.10
C ASP A 56 17.91 3.88 -12.09
N PRO A 57 18.17 4.16 -10.80
CA PRO A 57 17.14 4.18 -9.77
C PRO A 57 16.16 5.34 -9.90
N GLU A 58 16.60 6.48 -10.42
CA GLU A 58 15.77 7.68 -10.60
C GLU A 58 14.73 7.44 -11.69
N GLY A 59 15.16 6.92 -12.86
CA GLY A 59 14.25 6.53 -13.93
C GLY A 59 13.30 5.42 -13.53
N ALA A 60 13.77 4.45 -12.73
CA ALA A 60 12.92 3.37 -12.19
C ALA A 60 11.80 3.93 -11.30
N LEU A 61 12.13 4.83 -10.35
CA LEU A 61 11.16 5.45 -9.45
C LEU A 61 10.18 6.36 -10.21
N ARG A 62 10.67 7.13 -11.19
CA ARG A 62 9.81 7.97 -12.03
C ARG A 62 8.82 7.12 -12.82
N THR A 63 9.31 6.08 -13.49
CA THR A 63 8.49 5.20 -14.34
C THR A 63 7.42 4.49 -13.52
N VAL A 64 7.79 3.90 -12.36
CA VAL A 64 6.81 3.18 -11.53
C VAL A 64 5.71 4.13 -11.02
N LEU A 65 6.04 5.37 -10.68
CA LEU A 65 5.03 6.33 -10.20
C LEU A 65 4.10 6.84 -11.32
N ASP A 66 4.63 7.00 -12.54
CA ASP A 66 3.86 7.43 -13.71
C ASP A 66 2.94 6.31 -14.25
N THR A 67 3.24 5.03 -13.98
CA THR A 67 2.45 3.87 -14.44
C THR A 67 1.47 3.31 -13.40
N ALA A 68 1.17 4.06 -12.34
CA ALA A 68 0.31 3.59 -11.26
C ALA A 68 -1.09 3.17 -11.75
N PRO A 69 -1.58 1.94 -11.44
CA PRO A 69 -2.86 1.42 -11.90
C PRO A 69 -4.03 2.00 -11.09
N LEU A 70 -4.24 3.32 -11.13
CA LEU A 70 -5.26 4.05 -10.35
C LEU A 70 -6.69 3.55 -10.61
N GLY A 71 -6.97 3.08 -11.83
CA GLY A 71 -8.23 2.45 -12.22
C GLY A 71 -8.16 0.93 -12.37
N GLY A 72 -7.03 0.31 -12.05
CA GLY A 72 -6.82 -1.13 -12.21
C GLY A 72 -7.56 -1.98 -11.18
N ASP A 73 -7.63 -3.27 -11.47
CA ASP A 73 -8.16 -4.26 -10.53
C ASP A 73 -7.26 -4.38 -9.28
N ASP A 74 -7.80 -4.99 -8.22
CA ASP A 74 -7.07 -5.13 -6.95
C ASP A 74 -5.75 -5.89 -7.13
N ARG A 75 -5.71 -6.83 -8.07
CA ARG A 75 -4.52 -7.63 -8.34
C ARG A 75 -3.41 -6.81 -9.01
N ALA A 76 -3.75 -5.94 -9.95
CA ALA A 76 -2.81 -5.01 -10.59
C ALA A 76 -2.20 -4.07 -9.55
N LYS A 77 -3.03 -3.54 -8.65
CA LYS A 77 -2.63 -2.68 -7.54
C LYS A 77 -1.65 -3.37 -6.59
N GLU A 78 -1.92 -4.62 -6.20
CA GLU A 78 -1.01 -5.42 -5.37
C GLU A 78 0.35 -5.66 -6.03
N VAL A 79 0.35 -6.08 -7.30
CA VAL A 79 1.59 -6.33 -8.06
C VAL A 79 2.40 -5.04 -8.18
N HIS A 80 1.73 -3.92 -8.43
CA HIS A 80 2.37 -2.63 -8.56
C HIS A 80 2.91 -2.10 -7.22
N LEU A 81 2.18 -2.27 -6.11
CA LEU A 81 2.66 -1.95 -4.77
C LEU A 81 3.96 -2.69 -4.43
N ALA A 82 4.01 -4.00 -4.70
CA ALA A 82 5.23 -4.78 -4.48
C ALA A 82 6.42 -4.23 -5.29
N THR A 83 6.15 -3.81 -6.54
CA THR A 83 7.17 -3.20 -7.41
C THR A 83 7.67 -1.86 -6.87
N VAL A 84 6.78 -1.00 -6.36
CA VAL A 84 7.18 0.27 -5.72
C VAL A 84 8.06 -0.01 -4.50
N ILE A 85 7.67 -0.96 -3.64
CA ILE A 85 8.46 -1.33 -2.46
C ILE A 85 9.85 -1.85 -2.86
N ASP A 86 9.95 -2.68 -3.89
CA ASP A 86 11.23 -3.18 -4.42
C ASP A 86 12.14 -2.00 -4.87
N VAL A 87 11.58 -0.99 -5.54
CA VAL A 87 12.32 0.22 -5.94
C VAL A 87 12.80 0.99 -4.70
N LEU A 88 11.93 1.24 -3.73
CA LEU A 88 12.28 1.99 -2.52
C LEU A 88 13.36 1.29 -1.68
N GLN A 89 13.38 -0.04 -1.66
CA GLN A 89 14.40 -0.83 -0.98
C GLN A 89 15.71 -0.95 -1.78
N GLY A 90 15.65 -0.87 -3.11
CA GLY A 90 16.81 -0.94 -3.99
C GLY A 90 17.65 0.34 -4.01
N ILE A 91 17.08 1.48 -3.60
CA ILE A 91 17.75 2.77 -3.55
C ILE A 91 18.54 2.92 -2.26
N ARG A 92 19.80 3.37 -2.37
CA ARG A 92 20.68 3.59 -1.22
C ARG A 92 20.25 4.85 -0.45
N GLN A 93 20.34 4.80 0.87
CA GLN A 93 19.99 5.94 1.73
C GLN A 93 20.73 7.24 1.37
N GLY A 94 22.00 7.17 0.94
CA GLY A 94 22.78 8.34 0.54
C GLY A 94 22.34 9.01 -0.77
N GLU A 95 21.57 8.32 -1.61
CA GLU A 95 21.09 8.83 -2.92
C GLU A 95 19.61 9.27 -2.86
N MET A 96 18.93 8.92 -1.78
CA MET A 96 17.50 9.05 -1.57
C MET A 96 16.98 10.48 -1.79
N THR A 97 17.56 11.47 -1.10
CA THR A 97 17.12 12.87 -1.20
C THR A 97 17.28 13.40 -2.63
N ARG A 98 18.43 13.14 -3.26
CA ARG A 98 18.71 13.56 -4.63
C ARG A 98 17.72 12.96 -5.63
N ILE A 99 17.44 11.66 -5.51
CA ILE A 99 16.50 10.97 -6.39
C ILE A 99 15.08 11.52 -6.18
N LEU A 100 14.66 11.75 -4.94
CA LEU A 100 13.35 12.36 -4.66
C LEU A 100 13.23 13.76 -5.24
N GLU A 101 14.24 14.61 -5.10
CA GLU A 101 14.26 15.94 -5.70
C GLU A 101 14.15 15.85 -7.23
N GLY A 102 14.89 14.96 -7.88
CA GLY A 102 14.80 14.73 -9.33
C GLY A 102 13.42 14.26 -9.78
N VAL A 103 12.82 13.31 -9.08
CA VAL A 103 11.50 12.75 -9.39
C VAL A 103 10.37 13.75 -9.12
N CYS A 104 10.45 14.51 -8.04
CA CYS A 104 9.42 15.48 -7.63
C CYS A 104 9.57 16.84 -8.33
N SER A 105 10.65 17.06 -9.06
CA SER A 105 10.86 18.28 -9.86
C SER A 105 10.24 18.17 -11.25
N GLY A 106 9.96 19.34 -11.85
CA GLY A 106 9.47 19.49 -13.21
C GLY A 106 8.01 19.06 -13.39
N ASP A 107 7.62 18.88 -14.65
CA ASP A 107 6.24 18.55 -15.01
C ASP A 107 5.83 17.17 -14.44
N GLY A 108 4.66 17.12 -13.82
CA GLY A 108 4.14 15.91 -13.15
C GLY A 108 4.80 15.62 -11.78
N GLY A 109 5.67 16.50 -11.29
CA GLY A 109 6.42 16.28 -10.05
C GLY A 109 5.53 16.21 -8.82
N ALA A 110 4.53 17.09 -8.73
CA ALA A 110 3.54 17.09 -7.65
C ALA A 110 2.68 15.82 -7.66
N GLU A 111 2.27 15.36 -8.84
CA GLU A 111 1.49 14.14 -9.02
C GLU A 111 2.29 12.90 -8.62
N ARG A 112 3.58 12.84 -8.98
CA ARG A 112 4.48 11.76 -8.54
C ARG A 112 4.70 11.79 -7.03
N ALA A 113 4.86 12.96 -6.44
CA ALA A 113 4.98 13.11 -4.99
C ALA A 113 3.73 12.60 -4.26
N ASP A 114 2.55 13.03 -4.71
CA ASP A 114 1.27 12.56 -4.15
C ASP A 114 1.06 11.06 -4.38
N CYS A 115 1.42 10.54 -5.57
CA CYS A 115 1.36 9.11 -5.90
C CYS A 115 2.27 8.27 -4.98
N LEU A 116 3.52 8.72 -4.78
CA LEU A 116 4.45 8.07 -3.86
C LEU A 116 3.90 8.08 -2.43
N MET A 117 3.35 9.22 -1.98
CA MET A 117 2.75 9.32 -0.66
C MET A 117 1.60 8.31 -0.46
N LYS A 118 0.76 8.06 -1.48
CA LYS A 118 -0.26 7.00 -1.42
C LYS A 118 0.35 5.61 -1.21
N TYR A 119 1.40 5.30 -1.97
CA TYR A 119 2.09 4.01 -1.85
C TYR A 119 2.77 3.83 -0.50
N LEU A 120 3.28 4.91 0.11
CA LEU A 120 3.84 4.84 1.47
C LEU A 120 2.77 4.48 2.50
N TYR A 121 1.61 5.14 2.47
CA TYR A 121 0.50 4.79 3.36
C TYR A 121 -0.03 3.37 3.10
N LYS A 122 -0.18 2.99 1.83
CA LYS A 122 -0.60 1.63 1.45
C LYS A 122 0.41 0.58 1.93
N GLY A 123 1.70 0.81 1.71
CA GLY A 123 2.78 -0.06 2.15
C GLY A 123 2.81 -0.23 3.67
N MET A 124 2.64 0.86 4.42
CA MET A 124 2.57 0.81 5.89
C MET A 124 1.35 0.03 6.38
N SER A 125 0.21 0.13 5.69
CA SER A 125 -0.98 -0.67 6.00
C SER A 125 -0.76 -2.17 5.79
N SER A 126 0.03 -2.56 4.76
CA SER A 126 0.39 -3.95 4.51
C SER A 126 1.50 -4.50 5.41
N ALA A 127 2.37 -3.61 5.91
CA ALA A 127 3.54 -3.97 6.72
C ALA A 127 3.21 -4.20 8.21
N THR A 128 1.93 -4.20 8.60
CA THR A 128 1.53 -4.46 9.99
C THR A 128 1.48 -5.98 10.24
N PRO A 129 2.48 -6.59 10.92
CA PRO A 129 2.24 -7.87 11.58
C PRO A 129 1.19 -7.60 12.66
N GLY A 130 0.10 -8.38 12.66
CA GLY A 130 -1.10 -8.15 13.44
C GLY A 130 -0.83 -7.62 14.85
N SER A 131 -1.05 -6.33 15.03
CA SER A 131 -1.05 -5.69 16.34
C SER A 131 -2.49 -5.66 16.84
N GLY A 132 -2.85 -6.64 17.67
CA GLY A 132 -3.81 -6.41 18.75
C GLY A 132 -5.30 -6.72 18.55
N ALA A 133 -5.69 -7.67 17.69
CA ALA A 133 -7.07 -8.20 17.69
C ALA A 133 -7.10 -9.73 17.88
N GLN A 134 -6.43 -10.23 18.93
CA GLN A 134 -6.68 -11.59 19.40
C GLN A 134 -8.04 -11.60 20.10
N SER A 135 -9.10 -11.86 19.33
CA SER A 135 -10.37 -12.30 19.91
C SER A 135 -10.10 -13.54 20.77
N PRO A 136 -10.48 -13.59 22.06
CA PRO A 136 -10.26 -14.78 22.87
C PRO A 136 -11.24 -15.86 22.44
N LYS A 137 -10.85 -16.69 21.47
CA LYS A 137 -11.52 -17.97 21.22
C LYS A 137 -11.06 -18.95 22.29
N ASN A 138 -11.77 -18.98 23.43
CA ASN A 138 -11.73 -20.10 24.35
C ASN A 138 -12.25 -21.35 23.62
N VAL A 139 -11.34 -22.14 23.06
CA VAL A 139 -11.61 -23.53 22.68
C VAL A 139 -10.72 -24.38 23.57
N VAL A 140 -11.30 -24.80 24.70
CA VAL A 140 -10.74 -25.85 25.55
C VAL A 140 -10.98 -27.17 24.83
N SER A 141 -9.92 -27.88 24.48
CA SER A 141 -9.98 -29.30 24.11
C SER A 141 -8.82 -30.05 24.78
N PRO A 142 -9.07 -31.23 25.39
CA PRO A 142 -8.14 -31.85 26.32
C PRO A 142 -7.05 -32.67 25.62
N GLN A 143 -5.82 -32.41 26.05
CA GLN A 143 -4.65 -33.28 26.22
C GLN A 143 -4.64 -34.65 25.51
N ASN A 144 -3.60 -34.89 24.68
CA ASN A 144 -3.03 -36.22 24.53
C ASN A 144 -1.50 -36.16 24.40
N THR A 145 -0.83 -36.97 25.20
CA THR A 145 0.62 -37.10 25.36
C THR A 145 1.27 -37.74 24.14
N GLY A 146 2.37 -37.17 23.62
CA GLY A 146 3.14 -37.79 22.53
C GLY A 146 4.43 -37.05 22.20
N PHE A 147 5.55 -37.61 22.66
CA PHE A 147 6.92 -37.19 22.36
C PHE A 147 7.19 -37.25 20.85
N SER A 148 7.65 -36.15 20.24
CA SER A 148 8.20 -36.14 18.87
C SER A 148 9.26 -35.06 18.73
N GLN A 149 10.47 -35.53 18.50
CA GLN A 149 11.69 -34.80 18.22
C GLN A 149 11.54 -34.02 16.90
N ILE A 150 11.61 -32.68 16.96
CA ILE A 150 11.64 -31.83 15.77
C ILE A 150 12.85 -30.90 15.85
N GLN A 151 13.81 -31.27 15.01
CA GLN A 151 14.90 -30.52 14.43
C GLN A 151 14.60 -29.04 14.21
N ALA A 152 15.47 -28.18 14.75
CA ALA A 152 15.47 -26.74 14.51
C ALA A 152 15.66 -26.45 13.01
N ARG A 153 14.54 -26.21 12.31
CA ARG A 153 14.55 -25.52 11.02
C ARG A 153 14.38 -24.04 11.32
N ASN A 154 15.29 -23.24 10.76
CA ASN A 154 15.27 -21.78 10.75
C ASN A 154 13.85 -21.25 10.47
N LEU A 155 13.16 -20.79 11.51
CA LEU A 155 11.99 -19.94 11.40
C LEU A 155 12.49 -18.50 11.22
N ALA A 156 12.91 -18.19 10.00
CA ALA A 156 13.07 -16.82 9.53
C ALA A 156 11.72 -16.33 9.00
N GLU A 157 10.74 -16.15 9.90
CA GLU A 157 9.44 -15.57 9.55
C GLU A 157 9.01 -14.67 10.72
N GLY A 158 9.36 -13.39 10.62
CA GLY A 158 9.08 -12.40 11.67
C GLY A 158 9.94 -11.13 11.64
N GLY A 159 11.02 -11.10 10.83
CA GLY A 159 11.95 -9.94 10.79
C GLY A 159 11.73 -8.93 9.65
N GLY A 160 10.98 -9.29 8.60
CA GLY A 160 10.90 -8.48 7.37
C GLY A 160 10.03 -7.22 7.50
N GLY A 161 8.97 -7.26 8.31
CA GLY A 161 8.05 -6.14 8.47
C GLY A 161 8.70 -4.91 9.12
N GLY A 162 9.57 -5.12 10.11
CA GLY A 162 10.25 -4.02 10.80
C GLY A 162 11.23 -3.26 9.90
N GLN A 163 12.00 -3.98 9.08
CA GLN A 163 12.91 -3.36 8.11
C GLN A 163 12.15 -2.65 6.99
N GLN A 164 11.07 -3.26 6.48
CA GLN A 164 10.22 -2.59 5.47
C GLN A 164 9.60 -1.31 6.04
N MET A 165 9.08 -1.35 7.26
CA MET A 165 8.50 -0.17 7.92
C MET A 165 9.53 0.95 8.10
N SER A 166 10.77 0.64 8.50
CA SER A 166 11.80 1.67 8.66
C SER A 166 12.17 2.34 7.32
N VAL A 167 12.22 1.56 6.22
CA VAL A 167 12.39 2.11 4.86
C VAL A 167 11.22 3.04 4.54
N LEU A 168 9.97 2.60 4.68
CA LEU A 168 8.79 3.41 4.36
C LEU A 168 8.74 4.72 5.17
N LEU A 169 9.08 4.68 6.46
CA LEU A 169 9.14 5.86 7.31
C LEU A 169 10.24 6.84 6.88
N SER A 170 11.42 6.35 6.50
CA SER A 170 12.46 7.22 5.95
C SER A 170 12.03 7.91 4.65
N TRP A 171 11.32 7.19 3.76
CA TRP A 171 10.77 7.74 2.52
C TRP A 171 9.69 8.77 2.77
N HIS A 172 8.84 8.53 3.76
CA HIS A 172 7.86 9.50 4.20
C HIS A 172 8.51 10.79 4.73
N GLU A 173 9.51 10.68 5.62
CA GLU A 173 10.24 11.84 6.14
C GLU A 173 10.80 12.71 5.01
N ARG A 174 11.57 12.11 4.09
CA ARG A 174 12.20 12.85 2.98
C ARG A 174 11.21 13.42 1.98
N LEU A 175 10.13 12.69 1.70
CA LEU A 175 9.09 13.19 0.80
C LEU A 175 8.36 14.40 1.40
N VAL A 176 8.09 14.40 2.71
CA VAL A 176 7.46 15.54 3.39
C VAL A 176 8.38 16.75 3.43
N GLU A 177 9.70 16.57 3.60
CA GLU A 177 10.67 17.67 3.51
C GLU A 177 10.63 18.38 2.14
N ILE A 178 10.41 17.63 1.05
CA ILE A 178 10.42 18.15 -0.32
C ILE A 178 9.04 18.66 -0.75
N ALA A 179 7.97 17.86 -0.56
CA ALA A 179 6.62 18.16 -1.06
C ALA A 179 5.75 18.91 -0.05
N GLY A 180 6.20 19.02 1.21
CA GLY A 180 5.43 19.59 2.31
C GLY A 180 4.27 18.71 2.76
N THR A 181 3.60 19.16 3.83
CA THR A 181 2.44 18.46 4.43
C THR A 181 1.20 18.44 3.54
N GLY A 182 1.14 19.31 2.51
CA GLY A 182 0.05 19.33 1.55
C GLY A 182 -0.11 18.02 0.78
N SER A 183 0.99 17.29 0.55
CA SER A 183 0.96 15.96 -0.07
C SER A 183 0.14 14.96 0.75
N ILE A 184 0.29 14.97 2.08
CA ILE A 184 -0.49 14.13 3.00
C ILE A 184 -1.98 14.46 2.89
N VAL A 185 -2.33 15.75 2.96
CA VAL A 185 -3.74 16.19 2.89
C VAL A 185 -4.38 15.75 1.58
N ARG A 186 -3.68 15.94 0.44
CA ARG A 186 -4.18 15.51 -0.87
C ARG A 186 -4.41 14.01 -0.91
N VAL A 187 -3.49 13.20 -0.40
CA VAL A 187 -3.66 11.74 -0.31
C VAL A 187 -4.86 11.33 0.53
N MET A 188 -5.08 11.97 1.69
CA MET A 188 -6.22 11.66 2.56
C MET A 188 -7.58 11.98 1.90
N THR A 189 -7.59 12.86 0.91
CA THR A 189 -8.81 13.25 0.17
C THR A 189 -8.95 12.60 -1.21
N ASP A 190 -7.90 11.99 -1.75
CA ASP A 190 -7.89 11.49 -3.11
C ASP A 190 -8.70 10.18 -3.22
N ARG A 191 -9.65 10.16 -4.15
CA ARG A 191 -10.50 9.00 -4.43
C ARG A 191 -9.89 8.03 -5.45
N ARG A 192 -8.80 8.42 -6.11
CA ARG A 192 -8.02 7.54 -7.00
C ARG A 192 -7.12 6.67 -6.13
N THR A 193 -7.48 5.41 -5.91
CA THR A 193 -6.75 4.52 -5.00
C THR A 193 -5.64 3.74 -5.70
N VAL A 194 -4.65 3.32 -4.91
CA VAL A 194 -3.59 2.38 -5.30
C VAL A 194 -3.59 1.14 -4.43
#